data_AF-A0A1J3G818-F1
#
_entry.id   AF-A0A1J3G818-F1
#
_cell.length_a   1.000
_cell.length_b   1.000
_cell.length_c   1.000
_cell.angle_alpha   90.00
_cell.angle_beta   90.00
_cell.angle_gamma   90.00
#
_symmetry.space_group_name_H-M   'P 1'
#
loop_
_entity.id
_entity.type
_entity.pdbx_description
1 polymer ?
#
loop_
_entity_poly.entity_id
_entity_poly.type
_entity_poly.pdbx_seq_one_letter_code
_entity_poly.pdbx_strand_id
1 'polypeptide(L)'
;QLGFENLSFSQIQKLEWEVMEKKIRKWLRAARKAVTTLFYGERILSDHVFSSSAAIRESSFAGISLQSALAMFSFPGNMAKCRKSPEKIFLTLDVYQSITELLPKIEEVFSSDSTSPVRSQIAVTLTNLGEGVISMMDEFESSISKESSKSLISGGGIHQLTRYVMNFIVFLADYSDTLSEIIPKTPLSHSPEENSSSGDVNSSSSSPLEKRIAWLILFLLCKIDAKSRLYNDVALSYLFLINNLNYVVVKVRTSSLKEILSNDWLEKHEAKVKKYVAKFEEIVWGEMMVMVAMTSFPTAEEEAEEIISR
;
A
#
# COMPACT_ATOMS: atom_id res chain seq x y z
N GLN A 1 16.56 -10.30 31.16
CA GLN A 1 15.57 -11.07 30.37
C GLN A 1 15.41 -10.42 29.01
N LEU A 2 15.62 -11.16 27.91
CA LEU A 2 15.60 -10.62 26.54
C LEU A 2 14.21 -10.24 26.01
N GLY A 3 13.19 -10.26 26.88
CA GLY A 3 11.91 -9.66 26.59
C GLY A 3 11.01 -10.44 25.63
N PHE A 4 11.44 -11.62 25.17
CA PHE A 4 10.63 -12.57 24.41
C PHE A 4 9.67 -13.28 25.36
N GLU A 5 8.38 -12.94 25.27
CA GLU A 5 7.34 -13.71 25.93
C GLU A 5 6.94 -14.85 24.99
N ASN A 6 7.08 -16.09 25.45
CA ASN A 6 6.59 -17.25 24.72
C ASN A 6 5.06 -17.31 24.87
N LEU A 7 4.37 -16.48 24.08
CA LEU A 7 2.91 -16.41 24.08
C LEU A 7 2.35 -17.44 23.10
N SER A 8 1.42 -18.24 23.57
CA SER A 8 0.66 -19.16 22.72
C SER A 8 -0.28 -18.37 21.80
N PHE A 9 -0.72 -19.01 20.72
CA PHE A 9 -1.72 -18.43 19.82
C PHE A 9 -3.00 -18.00 20.56
N SER A 10 -3.49 -18.81 21.49
CA SER A 10 -4.71 -18.51 22.25
C SER A 10 -4.57 -17.31 23.19
N GLN A 11 -3.36 -17.05 23.70
CA GLN A 11 -3.07 -15.85 24.47
C GLN A 11 -3.03 -14.61 23.57
N ILE A 12 -2.31 -14.71 22.44
CA ILE A 12 -2.16 -13.63 21.46
C ILE A 12 -3.52 -13.20 20.88
N GLN A 13 -4.40 -14.17 20.57
CA GLN A 13 -5.72 -13.89 20.01
C GLN A 13 -6.62 -13.08 20.95
N LYS A 14 -6.43 -13.18 22.27
CA LYS A 14 -7.21 -12.49 23.29
C LYS A 14 -6.66 -11.11 23.68
N LEU A 15 -5.50 -10.73 23.14
CA LEU A 15 -4.90 -9.43 23.45
C LEU A 15 -5.59 -8.30 22.69
N GLU A 16 -5.82 -7.20 23.40
CA GLU A 16 -6.16 -5.92 22.78
C GLU A 16 -5.05 -5.46 21.83
N TRP A 17 -5.44 -4.80 20.74
CA TRP A 17 -4.50 -4.42 19.69
C TRP A 17 -3.38 -3.50 20.21
N GLU A 18 -3.69 -2.55 21.10
CA GLU A 18 -2.69 -1.65 21.68
C GLU A 18 -1.59 -2.40 22.46
N VAL A 19 -1.97 -3.50 23.12
CA VAL A 19 -1.03 -4.36 23.85
C VAL A 19 -0.20 -5.19 22.87
N MET A 20 -0.85 -5.70 21.82
CA MET A 20 -0.18 -6.43 20.74
C MET A 20 0.88 -5.56 20.06
N GLU A 21 0.53 -4.34 19.68
CA GLU A 21 1.43 -3.38 19.03
C GLU A 21 2.68 -3.13 19.90
N LYS A 22 2.50 -2.87 21.20
CA LYS A 22 3.64 -2.67 22.12
C LYS A 22 4.57 -3.88 22.16
N LYS A 23 4.00 -5.09 22.12
CA LYS A 23 4.78 -6.35 22.10
C LYS A 23 5.50 -6.54 20.77
N ILE A 24 4.85 -6.26 19.64
CA ILE A 24 5.47 -6.29 18.30
C ILE A 24 6.66 -5.33 18.25
N ARG A 25 6.49 -4.08 18.69
CA ARG A 25 7.56 -3.07 18.72
C ARG A 25 8.71 -3.46 19.67
N LYS A 26 8.43 -4.18 20.75
CA LYS A 26 9.46 -4.74 21.63
C LYS A 26 10.22 -5.88 20.95
N TRP A 27 9.49 -6.77 20.27
CA TRP A 27 10.07 -7.87 19.49
C TRP A 27 10.99 -7.35 18.38
N LEU A 28 10.53 -6.38 17.57
CA LEU A 28 11.32 -5.75 16.50
C LEU A 28 12.66 -5.19 17.01
N ARG A 29 12.66 -4.51 18.16
CA ARG A 29 13.88 -3.97 18.78
C ARG A 29 14.84 -5.04 19.29
N ALA A 30 14.31 -6.20 19.68
CA ALA A 30 15.09 -7.29 20.27
C ALA A 30 15.60 -8.29 19.23
N ALA A 31 14.85 -8.53 18.16
CA ALA A 31 15.12 -9.57 17.16
C ALA A 31 16.52 -9.45 16.56
N ARG A 32 16.90 -8.25 16.10
CA ARG A 32 18.23 -8.01 15.52
C ARG A 32 19.35 -8.35 16.49
N LYS A 33 19.30 -7.85 17.73
CA LYS A 33 20.34 -8.14 18.74
C LYS A 33 20.39 -9.62 19.12
N ALA A 34 19.25 -10.28 19.21
CA ALA A 34 19.21 -11.70 19.51
C ALA A 34 19.90 -12.53 18.42
N VAL A 35 19.62 -12.26 17.15
CA VAL A 35 20.27 -12.95 16.01
C VAL A 35 21.74 -12.60 15.90
N THR A 36 22.08 -11.30 15.83
CA THR A 36 23.43 -10.87 15.46
C THR A 36 24.44 -10.90 16.61
N THR A 37 23.96 -10.89 17.86
CA THR A 37 24.84 -10.87 19.04
C THR A 37 24.76 -12.17 19.83
N LEU A 38 23.55 -12.60 20.21
CA LEU A 38 23.42 -13.72 21.15
C LEU A 38 23.57 -15.07 20.46
N PHE A 39 22.71 -15.36 19.47
CA PHE A 39 22.80 -16.63 18.77
C PHE A 39 24.09 -16.74 17.97
N TYR A 40 24.53 -15.64 17.35
CA TYR A 40 25.83 -15.63 16.67
C TYR A 40 27.01 -15.77 17.64
N GLY A 41 26.98 -15.10 18.80
CA GLY A 41 28.02 -15.25 19.81
C GLY A 41 28.09 -16.68 20.36
N GLU A 42 26.95 -17.30 20.61
CA GLU A 42 26.86 -18.71 21.03
C GLU A 42 27.40 -19.66 19.95
N ARG A 43 27.13 -19.36 18.67
CA ARG A 43 27.69 -20.12 17.55
C ARG A 43 29.22 -20.05 17.57
N ILE A 44 29.80 -18.86 17.65
CA ILE A 44 31.26 -18.67 17.72
C ILE A 44 31.86 -19.41 18.94
N LEU A 45 31.21 -19.32 20.10
CA LEU A 45 31.68 -19.94 21.32
C LEU A 45 31.68 -21.47 21.20
N SER A 46 30.56 -22.04 20.72
CA SER A 46 30.45 -23.47 20.44
C SER A 46 31.50 -23.92 19.42
N ASP A 47 31.73 -23.14 18.37
CA ASP A 47 32.76 -23.41 17.34
C ASP A 47 34.17 -23.44 17.91
N HIS A 48 34.48 -22.52 18.83
CA HIS A 48 35.79 -22.43 19.46
C HIS A 48 36.03 -23.56 20.49
N VAL A 49 35.09 -23.74 21.41
CA VAL A 49 35.21 -24.70 22.53
C VAL A 49 35.19 -26.15 22.05
N PHE A 50 34.36 -26.45 21.05
CA PHE A 50 34.20 -27.81 20.50
C PHE A 50 34.81 -27.97 19.10
N SER A 51 35.90 -27.25 18.82
CA SER A 51 36.60 -27.27 17.53
C SER A 51 37.05 -28.68 17.10
N SER A 52 37.31 -29.58 18.05
CA SER A 52 37.74 -30.96 17.82
C SER A 52 36.64 -31.93 17.37
N SER A 53 35.35 -31.59 17.54
CA SER A 53 34.24 -32.48 17.21
C SER A 53 33.01 -31.72 16.72
N ALA A 54 32.72 -31.87 15.42
CA ALA A 54 31.54 -31.28 14.80
C ALA A 54 30.23 -31.75 15.43
N ALA A 55 30.12 -33.05 15.76
CA ALA A 55 28.90 -33.59 16.36
C ALA A 55 28.60 -32.98 17.74
N ILE A 56 29.63 -32.83 18.58
CA ILE A 56 29.48 -32.24 19.92
C ILE A 56 29.17 -30.74 19.81
N ARG A 57 29.86 -30.03 18.92
CA ARG A 57 29.63 -28.62 18.62
C ARG A 57 28.17 -28.34 18.22
N GLU A 58 27.66 -29.06 17.23
CA GLU A 58 26.29 -28.86 16.74
C GLU A 58 25.24 -29.25 17.78
N SER A 59 25.50 -30.30 18.57
CA SER A 59 24.61 -30.72 19.66
C SER A 59 24.58 -29.70 20.81
N SER A 60 25.75 -29.18 21.20
CA SER A 60 25.87 -28.16 22.25
C SER A 60 25.17 -26.86 21.85
N PHE A 61 25.47 -26.35 20.66
CA PHE A 61 24.82 -25.14 20.14
C PHE A 61 23.29 -25.31 20.11
N ALA A 62 22.80 -26.40 19.51
CA ALA A 62 21.36 -26.67 19.47
C ALA A 62 20.74 -26.80 20.87
N GLY A 63 21.42 -27.46 21.82
CA GLY A 63 20.97 -27.59 23.20
C GLY A 63 20.76 -26.25 23.91
N ILE A 64 21.55 -25.23 23.57
CA ILE A 64 21.48 -23.89 24.18
C ILE A 64 20.50 -22.98 23.43
N SER A 65 20.59 -22.95 22.09
CA SER A 65 19.92 -21.92 21.29
C SER A 65 18.54 -22.32 20.79
N LEU A 66 18.29 -23.62 20.53
CA LEU A 66 17.14 -24.07 19.72
C LEU A 66 15.81 -23.62 20.30
N GLN A 67 15.53 -23.94 21.57
CA GLN A 67 14.25 -23.59 22.19
C GLN A 67 14.03 -22.07 22.28
N SER A 68 15.08 -21.32 22.57
CA SER A 68 15.03 -19.86 22.62
C SER A 68 14.75 -19.24 21.25
N ALA A 69 15.36 -19.78 20.19
CA ALA A 69 15.12 -19.35 18.81
C ALA A 69 13.68 -19.67 18.36
N LEU A 70 13.21 -20.89 18.62
CA LEU A 70 11.84 -21.30 18.29
C LEU A 70 10.80 -20.43 19.03
N ALA A 71 11.03 -20.14 20.31
CA ALA A 71 10.17 -19.26 21.10
C ALA A 71 10.21 -17.81 20.61
N MET A 72 11.35 -17.31 20.14
CA MET A 72 11.45 -15.97 19.56
C MET A 72 10.63 -15.84 18.27
N PHE A 73 10.73 -16.82 17.37
CA PHE A 73 10.03 -16.80 16.08
C PHE A 73 8.59 -17.34 16.17
N SER A 74 8.14 -17.89 17.31
CA SER A 74 6.75 -18.33 17.49
C SER A 74 5.81 -17.15 17.59
N PHE A 75 6.27 -16.02 18.16
CA PHE A 75 5.47 -14.82 18.33
C PHE A 75 5.02 -14.23 16.98
N PRO A 76 5.91 -13.92 16.00
CA PRO A 76 5.50 -13.53 14.66
C PRO A 76 4.61 -14.58 13.96
N GLY A 77 4.91 -15.87 14.11
CA GLY A 77 4.11 -16.95 13.52
C GLY A 77 2.69 -17.02 14.06
N ASN A 78 2.49 -16.72 15.34
CA ASN A 78 1.17 -16.65 15.97
C ASN A 78 0.44 -15.35 15.61
N MET A 79 1.15 -14.22 15.54
CA MET A 79 0.62 -12.95 15.05
C MET A 79 0.10 -13.07 13.62
N ALA A 80 0.83 -13.79 12.76
CA ALA A 80 0.44 -14.06 11.38
C ALA A 80 -0.88 -14.83 11.25
N LYS A 81 -1.38 -15.48 12.31
CA LYS A 81 -2.67 -16.18 12.33
C LYS A 81 -3.82 -15.34 12.90
N CYS A 82 -3.52 -14.18 13.48
CA CYS A 82 -4.53 -13.31 14.07
C CYS A 82 -5.41 -12.67 13.00
N ARG A 83 -6.59 -12.20 13.44
CA ARG A 83 -7.56 -11.51 12.58
C ARG A 83 -6.89 -10.37 11.82
N LYS A 84 -7.03 -10.45 10.49
CA LYS A 84 -6.60 -9.47 9.51
C LYS A 84 -7.51 -8.26 9.61
N SER A 85 -6.91 -7.08 9.57
CA SER A 85 -7.60 -5.80 9.41
C SER A 85 -6.61 -4.79 8.82
N PRO A 86 -7.06 -3.84 7.97
CA PRO A 86 -6.17 -2.93 7.25
C PRO A 86 -5.20 -2.15 8.16
N GLU A 87 -5.62 -1.81 9.37
CA GLU A 87 -4.84 -1.02 10.33
C GLU A 87 -3.56 -1.74 10.80
N LYS A 88 -3.51 -3.07 10.67
CA LYS A 88 -2.41 -3.90 11.14
C LYS A 88 -1.35 -4.15 10.06
N ILE A 89 -1.59 -3.70 8.82
CA ILE A 89 -0.74 -4.04 7.67
C ILE A 89 0.70 -3.58 7.85
N PHE A 90 0.91 -2.34 8.32
CA PHE A 90 2.24 -1.73 8.42
C PHE A 90 3.12 -2.44 9.46
N LEU A 91 2.58 -2.75 10.64
CA LEU A 91 3.32 -3.53 11.64
C LEU A 91 3.59 -4.97 11.18
N THR A 92 2.71 -5.54 10.36
CA THR A 92 2.93 -6.88 9.79
C THR A 92 4.07 -6.83 8.77
N LEU A 93 4.11 -5.78 7.93
CA LEU A 93 5.20 -5.52 7.00
C LEU A 93 6.53 -5.28 7.73
N ASP A 94 6.54 -4.49 8.81
CA ASP A 94 7.73 -4.26 9.63
C ASP A 94 8.33 -5.57 10.17
N VAL A 95 7.47 -6.50 10.62
CA VAL A 95 7.89 -7.82 11.10
C VAL A 95 8.40 -8.69 9.97
N TYR A 96 7.70 -8.71 8.83
CA TYR A 96 8.15 -9.44 7.64
C TYR A 96 9.54 -8.97 7.21
N GLN A 97 9.71 -7.67 7.00
CA GLN A 97 10.98 -7.06 6.60
C GLN A 97 12.08 -7.33 7.62
N SER A 98 11.79 -7.17 8.92
CA SER A 98 12.79 -7.47 9.97
C SER A 98 13.25 -8.93 9.96
N ILE A 99 12.40 -9.89 9.59
CA ILE A 99 12.79 -11.29 9.47
C ILE A 99 13.63 -11.50 8.20
N THR A 100 13.17 -10.96 7.05
CA THR A 100 13.88 -11.07 5.77
C THR A 100 15.27 -10.45 5.82
N GLU A 101 15.44 -9.28 6.44
CA GLU A 101 16.74 -8.64 6.65
C GLU A 101 17.70 -9.48 7.50
N LEU A 102 17.17 -10.26 8.45
CA LEU A 102 17.97 -11.11 9.33
C LEU A 102 18.21 -12.49 8.73
N LEU A 103 17.52 -12.86 7.66
CA LEU A 103 17.51 -14.21 7.10
C LEU A 103 18.92 -14.71 6.74
N PRO A 104 19.80 -13.94 6.07
CA PRO A 104 21.16 -14.41 5.75
C PRO A 104 21.95 -14.77 7.01
N LYS A 105 21.79 -13.98 8.08
CA LYS A 105 22.48 -14.23 9.35
C LYS A 105 21.89 -15.43 10.09
N ILE A 106 20.57 -15.60 10.02
CA ILE A 106 19.86 -16.75 10.59
C ILE A 106 20.32 -18.04 9.90
N GLU A 107 20.46 -18.02 8.57
CA GLU A 107 20.93 -19.18 7.80
C GLU A 107 22.37 -19.56 8.15
N GLU A 108 23.24 -18.56 8.34
CA GLU A 108 24.61 -18.78 8.83
C GLU A 108 24.60 -19.40 10.25
N VAL A 109 23.83 -18.81 11.16
CA VAL A 109 23.79 -19.20 12.58
C VAL A 109 23.11 -20.55 12.80
N PHE A 110 22.07 -20.90 12.03
CA PHE A 110 21.27 -22.12 12.17
C PHE A 110 21.42 -23.04 10.94
N SER A 111 22.66 -23.21 10.50
CA SER A 111 23.03 -23.95 9.29
C SER A 111 22.90 -25.47 9.42
N SER A 112 22.94 -26.02 10.63
CA SER A 112 22.95 -27.47 10.86
C SER A 112 21.55 -28.11 10.90
N ASP A 113 21.51 -29.43 10.68
CA ASP A 113 20.26 -30.21 10.70
C ASP A 113 19.55 -30.17 12.06
N SER A 114 20.32 -30.17 13.16
CA SER A 114 19.79 -30.06 14.53
C SER A 114 19.05 -28.74 14.79
N THR A 115 19.33 -27.71 13.99
CA THR A 115 18.70 -26.39 14.08
C THR A 115 17.79 -26.06 12.90
N SER A 116 17.63 -26.99 11.95
CA SER A 116 16.70 -26.88 10.83
C SER A 116 15.25 -26.52 11.22
N PRO A 117 14.69 -26.92 12.39
CA PRO A 117 13.34 -26.50 12.78
C PRO A 117 13.17 -24.98 12.87
N VAL A 118 14.22 -24.23 13.20
CA VAL A 118 14.19 -22.76 13.25
C VAL A 118 13.98 -22.18 11.85
N ARG A 119 14.76 -22.63 10.87
CA ARG A 119 14.64 -22.20 9.47
C ARG A 119 13.26 -22.54 8.90
N SER A 120 12.78 -23.76 9.15
CA SER A 120 11.44 -24.19 8.73
C SER A 120 10.33 -23.33 9.34
N GLN A 121 10.41 -23.00 10.63
CA GLN A 121 9.43 -22.14 11.29
C GLN A 121 9.44 -20.72 10.72
N ILE A 122 10.61 -20.18 10.41
CA ILE A 122 10.75 -18.85 9.81
C ILE A 122 10.15 -18.83 8.41
N ALA A 123 10.43 -19.84 7.58
CA ALA A 123 9.85 -19.94 6.24
C ALA A 123 8.32 -19.95 6.30
N VAL A 124 7.73 -20.81 7.14
CA VAL A 124 6.27 -20.85 7.36
C VAL A 124 5.73 -19.51 7.88
N THR A 125 6.47 -18.84 8.77
CA THR A 125 6.10 -17.54 9.32
C THR A 125 6.06 -16.46 8.24
N LEU A 126 7.09 -16.38 7.39
CA LEU A 126 7.15 -15.43 6.27
C LEU A 126 6.00 -15.66 5.28
N THR A 127 5.71 -16.91 4.93
CA THR A 127 4.55 -17.26 4.08
C THR A 127 3.25 -16.74 4.70
N ASN A 128 2.98 -17.07 5.96
CA ASN A 128 1.75 -16.65 6.65
C ASN A 128 1.64 -15.12 6.81
N LEU A 129 2.77 -14.44 7.02
CA LEU A 129 2.81 -12.97 7.10
C LEU A 129 2.48 -12.37 5.72
N GLY A 130 3.07 -12.88 4.65
CA GLY A 130 2.81 -12.44 3.27
C GLY A 130 1.35 -12.64 2.87
N GLU A 131 0.80 -13.84 3.08
CA GLU A 131 -0.64 -14.12 2.87
C GLU A 131 -1.52 -13.20 3.72
N GLY A 132 -1.09 -12.92 4.95
CA GLY A 132 -1.76 -11.98 5.83
C GLY A 132 -1.80 -10.56 5.29
N VAL A 133 -0.69 -10.07 4.71
CA VAL A 133 -0.61 -8.76 4.07
C VAL A 133 -1.57 -8.68 2.89
N ILE A 134 -1.58 -9.69 2.01
CA ILE A 134 -2.50 -9.76 0.87
C ILE A 134 -3.96 -9.70 1.36
N SER A 135 -4.32 -10.53 2.34
CA SER A 135 -5.67 -10.54 2.91
C SER A 135 -6.08 -9.19 3.52
N MET A 136 -5.16 -8.46 4.16
CA MET A 136 -5.44 -7.12 4.69
C MET A 136 -5.62 -6.07 3.57
N MET A 137 -4.91 -6.20 2.46
CA MET A 137 -5.15 -5.37 1.27
C MET A 137 -6.52 -5.66 0.65
N ASP A 138 -6.93 -6.93 0.59
CA ASP A 138 -8.26 -7.33 0.11
C ASP A 138 -9.38 -6.81 1.01
N GLU A 139 -9.18 -6.84 2.34
CA GLU A 139 -10.12 -6.26 3.30
C GLU A 139 -10.20 -4.73 3.18
N PHE A 140 -9.06 -4.07 2.92
CA PHE A 140 -9.01 -2.64 2.65
C PHE A 140 -9.79 -2.29 1.37
N GLU A 141 -9.58 -3.02 0.29
CA GLU A 141 -10.36 -2.90 -0.95
C GLU A 141 -11.86 -3.12 -0.72
N SER A 142 -12.22 -4.16 0.04
CA SER A 142 -13.60 -4.45 0.42
C SER A 142 -14.22 -3.29 1.21
N SER A 143 -13.45 -2.66 2.09
CA SER A 143 -13.89 -1.51 2.91
C SER A 143 -14.16 -0.28 2.04
N ILE A 144 -13.29 0.01 1.07
CA ILE A 144 -13.55 1.07 0.06
C ILE A 144 -14.82 0.76 -0.73
N SER A 145 -15.00 -0.50 -1.13
CA SER A 145 -16.16 -0.96 -1.91
C SER A 145 -17.47 -0.88 -1.14
N LYS A 146 -17.45 -1.13 0.18
CA LYS A 146 -18.62 -1.07 1.05
C LYS A 146 -18.95 0.35 1.53
N GLU A 147 -18.03 1.30 1.35
CA GLU A 147 -18.26 2.70 1.68
C GLU A 147 -19.49 3.24 0.90
N SER A 148 -20.52 3.59 1.66
CA SER A 148 -21.86 3.93 1.17
C SER A 148 -22.39 5.24 1.74
N SER A 149 -21.57 5.99 2.50
CA SER A 149 -21.95 7.31 2.98
C SER A 149 -22.38 8.21 1.83
N LYS A 150 -23.53 8.88 2.04
CA LYS A 150 -24.08 9.91 1.15
C LYS A 150 -23.63 11.31 1.56
N SER A 151 -22.65 11.43 2.45
CA SER A 151 -22.14 12.72 2.90
C SER A 151 -21.60 13.54 1.73
N LEU A 152 -22.28 14.63 1.40
CA LEU A 152 -21.78 15.64 0.46
C LEU A 152 -20.80 16.56 1.17
N ILE A 153 -19.77 17.01 0.44
CA ILE A 153 -18.86 18.05 0.91
C ILE A 153 -19.38 19.37 0.37
N SER A 154 -19.78 20.29 1.25
CA SER A 154 -20.17 21.64 0.86
C SER A 154 -19.07 22.28 0.00
N GLY A 155 -19.45 22.86 -1.14
CA GLY A 155 -18.51 23.50 -2.06
C GLY A 155 -17.64 22.55 -2.90
N GLY A 156 -17.93 21.24 -2.93
CA GLY A 156 -17.25 20.31 -3.84
C GLY A 156 -15.78 20.07 -3.47
N GLY A 157 -15.41 20.18 -2.19
CA GLY A 157 -14.04 19.95 -1.73
C GLY A 157 -13.58 18.50 -1.79
N ILE A 158 -12.34 18.25 -1.32
CA ILE A 158 -11.76 16.91 -1.24
C ILE A 158 -12.53 16.06 -0.22
N HIS A 159 -13.00 14.89 -0.65
CA HIS A 159 -13.77 13.95 0.17
C HIS A 159 -12.87 13.21 1.18
N GLN A 160 -13.42 12.88 2.35
CA GLN A 160 -12.68 12.17 3.41
C GLN A 160 -12.17 10.80 2.95
N LEU A 161 -12.99 10.05 2.19
CA LEU A 161 -12.57 8.79 1.55
C LEU A 161 -11.31 8.96 0.68
N THR A 162 -11.23 10.02 -0.13
CA THR A 162 -10.05 10.31 -0.96
C THR A 162 -8.81 10.52 -0.09
N ARG A 163 -8.93 11.30 0.99
CA ARG A 163 -7.80 11.52 1.91
C ARG A 163 -7.38 10.23 2.60
N TYR A 164 -8.33 9.48 3.13
CA TYR A 164 -8.08 8.23 3.84
C TYR A 164 -7.38 7.21 2.94
N VAL A 165 -7.95 6.94 1.76
CA VAL A 165 -7.42 5.93 0.85
C VAL A 165 -6.06 6.33 0.31
N MET A 166 -5.89 7.58 -0.12
CA MET A 166 -4.59 8.02 -0.63
C MET A 166 -3.52 8.05 0.45
N ASN A 167 -3.83 8.43 1.70
CA ASN A 167 -2.84 8.38 2.77
C ASN A 167 -2.39 6.94 3.04
N PHE A 168 -3.32 5.98 3.06
CA PHE A 168 -3.00 4.57 3.23
C PHE A 168 -2.13 4.04 2.08
N ILE A 169 -2.50 4.34 0.83
CA ILE A 169 -1.75 3.91 -0.37
C ILE A 169 -0.36 4.57 -0.43
N VAL A 170 -0.24 5.83 -0.03
CA VAL A 170 1.06 6.51 0.09
C VAL A 170 1.95 5.79 1.10
N PHE A 171 1.44 5.43 2.27
CA PHE A 171 2.22 4.67 3.24
C PHE A 171 2.58 3.26 2.77
N LEU A 172 1.71 2.60 1.99
CA LEU A 172 2.06 1.32 1.37
C LEU A 172 3.21 1.44 0.36
N ALA A 173 3.31 2.59 -0.32
CA ALA A 173 4.36 2.81 -1.31
C ALA A 173 5.77 2.79 -0.69
N ASP A 174 5.90 3.16 0.59
CA ASP A 174 7.17 3.10 1.32
C ASP A 174 7.65 1.65 1.57
N TYR A 175 6.78 0.65 1.35
CA TYR A 175 7.09 -0.78 1.42
C TYR A 175 7.12 -1.44 0.03
N SER A 176 7.37 -0.69 -1.04
CA SER A 176 7.34 -1.17 -2.43
C SER A 176 8.17 -2.44 -2.67
N ASP A 177 9.39 -2.48 -2.13
CA ASP A 177 10.31 -3.60 -2.32
C ASP A 177 9.77 -4.87 -1.65
N THR A 178 9.36 -4.73 -0.38
CA THR A 178 8.76 -5.83 0.39
C THR A 178 7.45 -6.32 -0.24
N LEU A 179 6.60 -5.41 -0.70
CA LEU A 179 5.34 -5.77 -1.36
C LEU A 179 5.58 -6.44 -2.71
N SER A 180 6.67 -6.11 -3.42
CA SER A 180 7.03 -6.76 -4.68
C SER A 180 7.45 -8.23 -4.49
N GLU A 181 7.95 -8.59 -3.31
CA GLU A 181 8.24 -9.98 -2.92
C GLU A 181 6.98 -10.74 -2.48
N ILE A 182 6.07 -10.05 -1.79
CA ILE A 182 4.85 -10.66 -1.23
C ILE A 182 3.76 -10.86 -2.31
N ILE A 183 3.53 -9.85 -3.16
CA ILE A 183 2.43 -9.88 -4.12
C ILE A 183 2.76 -10.93 -5.20
N PRO A 184 1.88 -11.93 -5.42
CA PRO A 184 2.13 -12.97 -6.39
C PRO A 184 2.35 -12.38 -7.79
N LYS A 185 3.33 -12.92 -8.51
CA LYS A 185 3.54 -12.58 -9.93
C LYS A 185 2.42 -13.09 -10.84
N THR A 186 1.60 -13.99 -10.33
CA THR A 186 0.42 -14.55 -11.00
C THR A 186 -0.77 -13.60 -10.84
N PRO A 187 -1.52 -13.28 -11.90
CA PRO A 187 -2.63 -12.34 -11.81
C PRO A 187 -3.72 -12.82 -10.84
N LEU A 188 -4.19 -11.90 -9.98
CA LEU A 188 -5.39 -12.10 -9.18
C LEU A 188 -6.55 -12.43 -10.12
N SER A 189 -7.23 -13.56 -9.88
CA SER A 189 -8.22 -14.18 -10.78
C SER A 189 -9.56 -13.43 -10.88
N HIS A 190 -9.56 -12.12 -10.63
CA HIS A 190 -10.73 -11.24 -10.69
C HIS A 190 -10.45 -10.08 -11.65
N SER A 191 -10.03 -10.38 -12.88
CA SER A 191 -10.11 -9.42 -13.98
C SER A 191 -11.48 -9.57 -14.66
N PRO A 192 -12.33 -8.52 -14.70
CA PRO A 192 -13.38 -8.45 -15.70
C PRO A 192 -12.70 -8.16 -17.04
N GLU A 193 -12.65 -9.16 -17.89
CA GLU A 193 -12.41 -9.14 -19.34
C GLU A 193 -11.99 -7.77 -19.94
N GLU A 194 -10.71 -7.63 -20.26
CA GLU A 194 -10.27 -6.75 -21.35
C GLU A 194 -10.66 -7.40 -22.69
N ASN A 195 -11.95 -7.39 -23.01
CA ASN A 195 -12.40 -7.61 -24.38
C ASN A 195 -12.33 -6.27 -25.12
N SER A 196 -11.18 -5.97 -25.70
CA SER A 196 -11.05 -5.01 -26.80
C SER A 196 -9.84 -5.40 -27.64
N SER A 197 -10.12 -5.99 -28.80
CA SER A 197 -9.12 -6.32 -29.80
C SER A 197 -8.51 -5.05 -30.39
N SER A 198 -7.19 -4.94 -30.33
CA SER A 198 -6.33 -4.48 -31.42
C SER A 198 -4.90 -4.65 -30.94
N GLY A 199 -4.09 -5.33 -31.76
CA GLY A 199 -2.70 -5.57 -31.43
C GLY A 199 -1.93 -4.26 -31.41
N ASP A 200 -1.23 -4.02 -30.30
CA ASP A 200 -0.02 -3.23 -30.30
C ASP A 200 0.98 -3.89 -29.34
N VAL A 201 2.08 -4.33 -29.93
CA VAL A 201 3.21 -4.99 -29.28
C VAL A 201 4.05 -3.90 -28.63
N ASN A 202 3.62 -3.39 -27.48
CA ASN A 202 4.48 -2.74 -26.46
C ASN A 202 3.73 -2.35 -25.18
N SER A 203 2.85 -3.22 -24.63
CA SER A 203 2.34 -2.98 -23.29
C SER A 203 3.48 -3.21 -22.29
N SER A 204 4.05 -2.12 -21.79
CA SER A 204 4.94 -2.11 -20.63
C SER A 204 4.42 -3.13 -19.61
N SER A 205 5.20 -4.16 -19.31
CA SER A 205 4.79 -5.22 -18.39
C SER A 205 4.64 -4.63 -17.00
N SER A 206 3.47 -4.04 -16.71
CA SER A 206 3.19 -3.37 -15.45
C SER A 206 3.37 -4.38 -14.32
N SER A 207 4.11 -3.96 -13.29
CA SER A 207 4.43 -4.85 -12.19
C SER A 207 3.14 -5.28 -11.46
N PRO A 208 3.10 -6.47 -10.84
CA PRO A 208 1.95 -6.89 -10.03
C PRO A 208 1.57 -5.85 -8.95
N LEU A 209 2.59 -5.21 -8.36
CA LEU A 209 2.41 -4.13 -7.41
C LEU A 209 1.77 -2.89 -8.06
N GLU A 210 2.27 -2.44 -9.22
CA GLU A 210 1.68 -1.33 -9.97
C GLU A 210 0.19 -1.59 -10.23
N LYS A 211 -0.15 -2.78 -10.74
CA LYS A 211 -1.54 -3.19 -10.99
C LYS A 211 -2.38 -3.14 -9.73
N ARG A 212 -1.86 -3.67 -8.60
CA ARG A 212 -2.58 -3.68 -7.31
C ARG A 212 -2.85 -2.27 -6.79
N ILE A 213 -1.85 -1.38 -6.85
CA ILE A 213 -1.98 0.01 -6.42
C ILE A 213 -2.91 0.80 -7.35
N ALA A 214 -2.74 0.69 -8.66
CA ALA A 214 -3.61 1.32 -9.64
C ALA A 214 -5.08 0.87 -9.49
N TRP A 215 -5.30 -0.40 -9.16
CA TRP A 215 -6.63 -0.95 -8.88
C TRP A 215 -7.29 -0.32 -7.64
N LEU A 216 -6.56 -0.20 -6.52
CA LEU A 216 -7.08 0.47 -5.32
C LEU A 216 -7.45 1.94 -5.59
N ILE A 217 -6.62 2.65 -6.38
CA ILE A 217 -6.91 4.02 -6.78
C ILE A 217 -8.14 4.07 -7.70
N LEU A 218 -8.27 3.13 -8.64
CA LEU A 218 -9.44 3.04 -9.53
C LEU A 218 -10.73 2.86 -8.72
N PHE A 219 -10.73 1.96 -7.72
CA PHE A 219 -11.88 1.76 -6.83
C PHE A 219 -12.28 3.04 -6.11
N LEU A 220 -11.29 3.78 -5.57
CA LEU A 220 -11.53 5.10 -5.00
C LEU A 220 -12.18 6.05 -6.03
N LEU A 221 -11.61 6.16 -7.23
CA LEU A 221 -12.10 7.08 -8.25
C LEU A 221 -13.53 6.73 -8.71
N CYS A 222 -13.87 5.45 -8.82
CA CYS A 222 -15.24 5.00 -9.09
C CYS A 222 -16.22 5.41 -7.98
N LYS A 223 -15.79 5.34 -6.72
CA LYS A 223 -16.59 5.80 -5.58
C LYS A 223 -16.78 7.32 -5.56
N ILE A 224 -15.77 8.06 -5.97
CA ILE A 224 -15.86 9.52 -6.11
C ILE A 224 -16.77 9.89 -7.29
N ASP A 225 -16.71 9.19 -8.42
CA ASP A 225 -17.64 9.39 -9.54
C ASP A 225 -19.10 9.13 -9.14
N ALA A 226 -19.36 8.02 -8.44
CA ALA A 226 -20.71 7.73 -7.94
C ALA A 226 -21.23 8.83 -7.00
N LYS A 227 -20.35 9.41 -6.17
CA LYS A 227 -20.69 10.50 -5.26
C LYS A 227 -20.87 11.84 -5.95
N SER A 228 -20.16 12.12 -7.04
CA SER A 228 -20.34 13.38 -7.77
C SER A 228 -21.75 13.50 -8.37
N ARG A 229 -22.39 12.37 -8.67
CA ARG A 229 -23.78 12.31 -9.18
C ARG A 229 -24.85 12.67 -8.15
N LEU A 230 -24.47 12.84 -6.88
CA LEU A 230 -25.38 13.27 -5.81
C LEU A 230 -25.53 14.79 -5.73
N TYR A 231 -24.69 15.57 -6.43
CA TYR A 231 -24.87 17.02 -6.54
C TYR A 231 -25.92 17.34 -7.60
N ASN A 232 -26.87 18.22 -7.24
CA ASN A 232 -27.87 18.73 -8.19
C ASN A 232 -27.27 19.71 -9.21
N ASP A 233 -26.26 20.47 -8.78
CA ASP A 233 -25.54 21.42 -9.62
C ASP A 233 -24.42 20.68 -10.38
N VAL A 234 -24.48 20.74 -11.71
CA VAL A 234 -23.52 20.09 -12.61
C VAL A 234 -22.13 20.71 -12.50
N ALA A 235 -22.02 22.04 -12.35
CA ALA A 235 -20.75 22.71 -12.15
C ALA A 235 -20.10 22.26 -10.84
N LEU A 236 -20.89 22.19 -9.77
CA LEU A 236 -20.41 21.72 -8.47
C LEU A 236 -19.98 20.23 -8.51
N SER A 237 -20.67 19.40 -9.30
CA SER A 237 -20.28 18.01 -9.54
C SER A 237 -18.91 17.90 -10.21
N TYR A 238 -18.65 18.69 -11.27
CA TYR A 238 -17.33 18.73 -11.92
C TYR A 238 -16.24 19.30 -11.00
N LEU A 239 -16.53 20.36 -10.24
CA LEU A 239 -15.59 20.91 -9.26
C LEU A 239 -15.17 19.86 -8.23
N PHE A 240 -16.12 19.06 -7.75
CA PHE A 240 -15.86 17.92 -6.86
C PHE A 240 -14.95 16.86 -7.52
N LEU A 241 -15.21 16.49 -8.77
CA LEU A 241 -14.36 15.55 -9.52
C LEU A 241 -12.93 16.09 -9.70
N ILE A 242 -12.80 17.37 -10.08
CA ILE A 242 -11.50 18.04 -10.26
C ILE A 242 -10.71 18.00 -8.94
N ASN A 243 -11.31 18.45 -7.84
CA ASN A 243 -10.62 18.55 -6.55
C ASN A 243 -10.12 17.18 -6.06
N ASN A 244 -10.94 16.13 -6.19
CA ASN A 244 -10.57 14.80 -5.73
C ASN A 244 -9.55 14.12 -6.65
N LEU A 245 -9.73 14.19 -7.97
CA LEU A 245 -8.79 13.59 -8.91
C LEU A 245 -7.44 14.33 -8.89
N ASN A 246 -7.44 15.67 -8.83
CA ASN A 246 -6.22 16.44 -8.72
C ASN A 246 -5.48 16.13 -7.42
N TYR A 247 -6.19 15.94 -6.30
CA TYR A 247 -5.57 15.49 -5.05
C TYR A 247 -4.87 14.13 -5.19
N VAL A 248 -5.51 13.17 -5.87
CA VAL A 248 -4.90 11.85 -6.17
C VAL A 248 -3.64 12.02 -7.01
N VAL A 249 -3.71 12.78 -8.10
CA VAL A 249 -2.58 13.06 -9.01
C VAL A 249 -1.42 13.73 -8.27
N VAL A 250 -1.69 14.75 -7.46
CA VAL A 250 -0.68 15.43 -6.66
C VAL A 250 -0.04 14.46 -5.68
N LYS A 251 -0.83 13.65 -4.96
CA LYS A 251 -0.30 12.66 -4.01
C LYS A 251 0.62 11.66 -4.70
N VAL A 252 0.22 11.12 -5.85
CA VAL A 252 1.05 10.21 -6.64
C VAL A 252 2.37 10.87 -7.05
N ARG A 253 2.31 12.10 -7.56
CA ARG A 253 3.51 12.84 -8.00
C ARG A 253 4.48 13.13 -6.84
N THR A 254 3.96 13.41 -5.64
CA THR A 254 4.75 13.90 -4.50
C THR A 254 5.22 12.81 -3.52
N SER A 255 4.90 11.54 -3.77
CA SER A 255 5.31 10.41 -2.90
C SER A 255 6.04 9.33 -3.68
N SER A 256 6.48 8.29 -2.96
CA SER A 256 7.08 7.05 -3.49
C SER A 256 6.18 6.33 -4.52
N LEU A 257 4.89 6.70 -4.60
CA LEU A 257 3.97 6.21 -5.63
C LEU A 257 4.39 6.56 -7.06
N LYS A 258 5.15 7.65 -7.24
CA LYS A 258 5.69 8.02 -8.55
C LYS A 258 6.64 6.97 -9.12
N GLU A 259 7.31 6.20 -8.26
CA GLU A 259 8.23 5.14 -8.67
C GLU A 259 7.50 3.84 -8.99
N ILE A 260 6.32 3.62 -8.39
CA ILE A 260 5.49 2.44 -8.59
C ILE A 260 4.57 2.57 -9.81
N LEU A 261 3.94 3.73 -9.98
CA LEU A 261 2.99 4.01 -11.06
C LEU A 261 3.73 4.61 -12.26
N SER A 262 3.49 4.05 -13.45
CA SER A 262 4.07 4.54 -14.70
C SER A 262 3.76 6.01 -14.99
N ASN A 263 4.68 6.67 -15.71
CA ASN A 263 4.46 8.05 -16.18
C ASN A 263 3.18 8.15 -17.03
N ASP A 264 2.90 7.15 -17.87
CA ASP A 264 1.68 7.05 -18.68
C ASP A 264 0.42 7.06 -17.81
N TRP A 265 0.44 6.39 -16.66
CA TRP A 265 -0.66 6.44 -15.70
C TRP A 265 -0.89 7.88 -15.21
N LEU A 266 0.18 8.58 -14.85
CA LEU A 266 0.10 9.95 -14.35
C LEU A 266 -0.40 10.92 -15.43
N GLU A 267 0.17 10.86 -16.63
CA GLU A 267 -0.24 11.69 -17.78
C GLU A 267 -1.70 11.49 -18.15
N LYS A 268 -2.18 10.23 -18.15
CA LYS A 268 -3.59 9.89 -18.42
C LYS A 268 -4.53 10.54 -17.39
N HIS A 269 -4.18 10.51 -16.10
CA HIS A 269 -5.03 11.08 -15.06
C HIS A 269 -4.97 12.61 -15.06
N GLU A 270 -3.84 13.22 -15.44
CA GLU A 270 -3.72 14.68 -15.62
C GLU A 270 -4.52 15.19 -16.80
N ALA A 271 -4.46 14.48 -17.93
CA ALA A 271 -5.31 14.78 -19.07
C ALA A 271 -6.80 14.69 -18.68
N LYS A 272 -7.17 13.74 -17.81
CA LYS A 272 -8.54 13.62 -17.29
C LYS A 272 -8.92 14.80 -16.39
N VAL A 273 -8.01 15.30 -15.52
CA VAL A 273 -8.23 16.53 -14.75
C VAL A 273 -8.49 17.71 -15.68
N LYS A 274 -7.64 17.92 -16.69
CA LYS A 274 -7.80 19.00 -17.68
C LYS A 274 -9.14 18.94 -18.40
N LYS A 275 -9.58 17.72 -18.78
CA LYS A 275 -10.91 17.51 -19.39
C LYS A 275 -12.05 17.90 -18.45
N TYR A 276 -11.95 17.60 -17.15
CA TYR A 276 -12.96 18.03 -16.18
C TYR A 276 -12.96 19.55 -15.95
N VAL A 277 -11.78 20.19 -15.92
CA VAL A 277 -11.65 21.65 -15.84
C VAL A 277 -12.32 22.32 -17.04
N ALA A 278 -12.03 21.89 -18.27
CA ALA A 278 -12.62 22.47 -19.47
C ALA A 278 -14.17 22.37 -19.46
N LYS A 279 -14.72 21.23 -19.04
CA LYS A 279 -16.17 21.07 -18.90
C LYS A 279 -16.77 21.96 -17.81
N PHE A 280 -16.06 22.12 -16.69
CA PHE A 280 -16.49 23.04 -15.63
C PHE A 280 -16.54 24.48 -16.13
N GLU A 281 -15.51 24.94 -16.85
CA GLU A 281 -15.44 26.27 -17.43
C GLU A 281 -16.54 26.50 -18.47
N GLU A 282 -16.82 25.51 -19.33
CA GLU A 282 -17.92 25.55 -20.29
C GLU A 282 -19.28 25.73 -19.60
N ILE A 283 -19.54 25.01 -18.50
CA ILE A 283 -20.81 25.10 -17.77
C ILE A 283 -20.95 26.44 -17.06
N VAL A 284 -19.89 26.94 -16.42
CA VAL A 284 -19.96 28.16 -15.60
C VAL A 284 -19.91 29.43 -16.46
N TRP A 285 -19.09 29.44 -17.50
CA TRP A 285 -18.81 30.64 -18.29
C TRP A 285 -19.36 30.58 -19.71
N GLY A 286 -19.86 29.44 -20.18
CA GLY A 286 -20.31 29.26 -21.58
C GLY A 286 -21.39 30.25 -21.98
N GLU A 287 -22.45 30.40 -21.17
CA GLU A 287 -23.52 31.35 -21.45
C GLU A 287 -23.02 32.81 -21.44
N MET A 288 -22.15 33.16 -20.49
CA MET A 288 -21.56 34.49 -20.42
C MET A 288 -20.67 34.79 -21.64
N MET A 289 -19.87 33.82 -22.08
CA MET A 289 -19.01 33.97 -23.25
C MET A 289 -19.82 34.14 -24.54
N VAL A 290 -20.92 33.39 -24.69
CA VAL A 290 -21.84 33.55 -25.83
C VAL A 290 -22.52 34.92 -25.78
N MET A 291 -22.98 35.35 -24.60
CA MET A 291 -23.60 36.67 -24.43
C MET A 291 -22.62 37.79 -24.79
N VAL A 292 -21.38 37.75 -24.28
CA VAL A 292 -20.34 38.75 -24.58
C VAL A 292 -19.99 38.78 -26.07
N ALA A 293 -19.92 37.61 -26.72
CA ALA A 293 -19.65 37.51 -28.16
C ALA A 293 -20.80 38.03 -29.03
N MET A 294 -22.05 37.85 -28.59
CA MET A 294 -23.25 38.41 -29.25
C MET A 294 -23.39 39.91 -29.04
N THR A 295 -22.90 40.44 -27.91
CA THR A 295 -22.82 41.87 -27.61
C THR A 295 -21.53 42.49 -28.11
N SER A 296 -20.90 41.99 -29.18
CA SER A 296 -19.91 42.77 -29.91
C SER A 296 -20.56 44.10 -30.30
N PHE A 297 -20.30 45.12 -29.48
CA PHE A 297 -20.72 46.49 -29.72
C PHE A 297 -20.23 46.87 -31.11
N PRO A 298 -21.02 47.63 -31.90
CA PRO A 298 -20.53 48.16 -33.15
C PRO A 298 -19.19 48.83 -32.85
N THR A 299 -18.17 48.42 -33.59
CA THR A 299 -16.87 49.10 -33.46
C THR A 299 -17.09 50.56 -33.79
N ALA A 300 -16.34 51.47 -33.14
CA ALA A 300 -16.46 52.90 -33.40
C ALA A 300 -16.24 53.27 -34.89
N GLU A 301 -15.72 52.35 -35.71
CA GLU A 301 -15.69 52.45 -37.17
C GLU A 301 -17.07 52.31 -37.84
N GLU A 302 -17.94 51.41 -37.37
CA GLU A 302 -19.29 51.21 -37.95
C GLU A 302 -20.25 52.36 -37.58
N GLU A 303 -20.16 52.90 -36.36
CA GLU A 303 -20.90 54.12 -35.98
C GLU A 303 -20.39 55.37 -36.74
N ALA A 304 -19.09 55.41 -37.09
CA ALA A 304 -18.53 56.51 -37.88
C ALA A 304 -18.98 56.48 -39.35
N GLU A 305 -19.10 55.30 -39.97
CA GLU A 305 -19.61 55.17 -41.34
C GLU A 305 -21.12 55.44 -41.45
N GLU A 306 -21.92 55.13 -40.41
CA GLU A 306 -23.35 55.47 -40.37
C GLU A 306 -23.58 56.98 -40.21
N ILE A 307 -22.68 57.69 -39.52
CA ILE A 307 -22.75 59.17 -39.39
C ILE A 307 -22.28 59.87 -40.68
N ILE A 308 -21.35 59.28 -41.44
CA ILE A 308 -20.87 59.84 -42.73
C ILE A 308 -21.87 59.60 -43.87
N SER A 309 -22.79 58.64 -43.74
CA SER A 309 -23.80 58.31 -44.76
C SER A 309 -25.18 58.98 -44.56
N ARG A 310 -25.36 59.78 -43.51
CA ARG A 310 -26.55 60.65 -43.28
C ARG A 310 -26.26 62.11 -43.60
#